data_AF-A0A2S3IUU6-F1
#
_entry.id   AF-A0A2S3IUU6-F1
#
_cell.length_a   1.000
_cell.length_b   1.000
_cell.length_c   1.000
_cell.angle_alpha   90.00
_cell.angle_beta   90.00
_cell.angle_gamma   90.00
#
_symmetry.space_group_name_H-M   'P 1'
#
loop_
_entity.id
_entity.type
_entity.pdbx_description
1 polymer ?
#
loop_
_entity_poly.entity_id
_entity_poly.type
_entity_poly.pdbx_seq_one_letter_code
_entity_poly.pdbx_strand_id
1 'polypeptide(L)'
;MLHRTARRCRGAPCTTTRRARPQEQQGQQLLSSLEKEQSGHPKTPAATMSCSDEETLAALIEISRTPEGREGLSDVLADTLLLLPASPARLLLLRLRLLRNLLAGDEFNQHAFIERSGPSVVAASVLSLSSLAPDVVRAALQALGNTAHAGEFHRDAVWEALFPEALRVFSGVKDTGVLDPLCMVLDTCCGGEGGRRRLNELCDEELGLPILVQVVNTASQVEHKEEWLEWLLFKVCVEEQKFESLFDALCSTNDVDSGEYNAKHAFLLGTLSRCLNNHPKEVTVTDSFAHHVFNVHKHAAETVNFTHRGTSPLPTGCPAIDILGYTLQLLRDMCAWELPSPETQGPVDSLLQTGLVKQLLKYLGELEPPSTIRKSMSKGQGDNHPALENAKVCPYIGYRRDLVACIANCLHGRKKVQDEIRKLSGILLLLQQCVIDEDNPYLREWGLLAVKNLLEGNEENQKEISELEMQEPVITPEIANIGLKVEIDKETRRLKLVNTSDT
;
A
#
# COMPACT_ATOMS: atom_id res chain seq x y z
N MET A 1 18.19 17.76 -10.76
CA MET A 1 19.54 18.35 -10.57
C MET A 1 20.11 17.86 -9.25
N LEU A 2 21.10 16.95 -9.28
CA LEU A 2 22.26 16.86 -8.37
C LEU A 2 23.04 15.59 -8.70
N HIS A 3 23.99 15.75 -9.63
CA HIS A 3 25.13 14.85 -9.82
C HIS A 3 26.08 14.93 -8.62
N ARG A 4 26.54 13.79 -8.09
CA ARG A 4 27.84 13.65 -7.40
C ARG A 4 28.43 12.27 -7.69
N THR A 5 29.28 12.13 -8.71
CA THR A 5 30.77 12.12 -8.68
C THR A 5 31.41 10.88 -8.06
N ALA A 6 31.62 9.85 -8.90
CA ALA A 6 32.59 8.78 -8.66
C ALA A 6 34.02 9.31 -8.91
N ARG A 7 34.87 9.28 -7.87
CA ARG A 7 36.31 9.57 -7.99
C ARG A 7 37.04 8.36 -8.57
N ARG A 8 37.68 8.56 -9.72
CA ARG A 8 38.73 7.70 -10.27
C ARG A 8 39.98 7.77 -9.39
N CYS A 9 40.46 6.62 -8.92
CA CYS A 9 41.85 6.45 -8.51
C CYS A 9 42.52 5.44 -9.47
N ARG A 10 43.48 5.93 -10.26
CA ARG A 10 44.42 5.11 -11.03
C ARG A 10 45.57 4.72 -10.10
N GLY A 11 45.85 3.42 -9.99
CA GLY A 11 47.05 2.84 -9.39
C GLY A 11 47.56 1.72 -10.29
N ALA A 12 48.86 1.74 -10.60
CA ALA A 12 49.56 0.95 -11.61
C ALA A 12 49.80 -0.54 -11.17
N PRO A 13 50.32 -1.42 -12.06
CA PRO A 13 50.16 -2.86 -11.96
C PRO A 13 51.18 -3.50 -11.01
N CYS A 14 50.73 -4.50 -10.23
CA CYS A 14 51.60 -5.35 -9.43
C CYS A 14 51.58 -6.76 -10.02
N THR A 15 52.68 -7.14 -10.66
CA THR A 15 52.97 -8.51 -11.10
C THR A 15 53.17 -9.41 -9.88
N THR A 16 52.28 -10.37 -9.67
CA THR A 16 52.50 -11.47 -8.72
C THR A 16 52.11 -12.80 -9.36
N THR A 17 53.11 -13.67 -9.39
CA THR A 17 53.12 -15.04 -9.89
C THR A 17 52.05 -15.89 -9.18
N ARG A 18 51.08 -16.42 -9.94
CA ARG A 18 50.00 -17.28 -9.44
C ARG A 18 50.56 -18.67 -9.10
N ARG A 19 50.81 -18.91 -7.81
CA ARG A 19 50.95 -20.26 -7.25
C ARG A 19 49.53 -20.81 -7.04
N ALA A 20 49.20 -21.93 -7.69
CA ALA A 20 47.92 -22.63 -7.53
C ALA A 20 47.66 -22.93 -6.04
N ARG A 21 46.44 -22.65 -5.56
CA ARG A 21 46.00 -22.94 -4.18
C ARG A 21 45.28 -24.30 -4.14
N PRO A 22 45.35 -25.05 -3.02
CA PRO A 22 44.92 -26.47 -2.96
C PRO A 22 43.41 -26.75 -3.13
N GLN A 23 42.56 -25.72 -3.23
CA GLN A 23 41.10 -25.89 -3.31
C GLN A 23 40.57 -26.16 -4.72
N GLU A 24 41.26 -25.75 -5.79
CA GLU A 24 40.92 -26.12 -7.18
C GLU A 24 41.09 -27.64 -7.43
N GLN A 25 41.95 -28.31 -6.66
CA GLN A 25 42.17 -29.76 -6.79
C GLN A 25 41.07 -30.62 -6.15
N GLN A 26 40.32 -30.09 -5.18
CA GLN A 26 39.23 -30.84 -4.55
C GLN A 26 37.98 -30.93 -5.43
N GLY A 27 37.67 -29.89 -6.21
CA GLY A 27 36.56 -29.92 -7.18
C GLY A 27 36.81 -30.87 -8.36
N GLN A 28 38.04 -30.89 -8.89
CA GLN A 28 38.42 -31.80 -9.98
C GLN A 28 38.60 -33.26 -9.51
N GLN A 29 38.93 -33.50 -8.24
CA GLN A 29 38.99 -34.85 -7.66
C GLN A 29 37.60 -35.49 -7.45
N LEU A 30 36.56 -34.71 -7.16
CA LEU A 30 35.19 -35.22 -7.08
C LEU A 30 34.65 -35.64 -8.47
N LEU A 31 34.91 -34.84 -9.51
CA LEU A 31 34.50 -35.14 -10.89
C LEU A 31 35.18 -36.40 -11.45
N SER A 32 36.47 -36.61 -11.16
CA SER A 32 37.20 -37.81 -11.59
C SER A 32 36.87 -39.08 -10.80
N SER A 33 36.28 -38.95 -9.61
CA SER A 33 35.80 -40.10 -8.82
C SER A 33 34.46 -40.64 -9.37
N LEU A 34 33.64 -39.78 -9.98
CA LEU A 34 32.35 -40.13 -10.59
C LEU A 34 32.49 -40.90 -11.92
N GLU A 35 33.55 -40.66 -12.70
CA GLU A 35 33.81 -41.41 -13.94
C GLU A 35 34.20 -42.88 -13.70
N LYS A 36 34.66 -43.24 -12.49
CA LYS A 36 35.07 -44.61 -12.16
C LYS A 36 33.94 -45.52 -11.66
N GLU A 37 32.79 -44.99 -11.27
CA GLU A 37 31.65 -45.80 -10.80
C GLU A 37 30.74 -46.32 -11.93
N GLN A 38 30.96 -45.93 -13.19
CA GLN A 38 30.19 -46.46 -14.34
C GLN A 38 30.61 -47.87 -14.80
N SER A 39 31.50 -48.56 -14.07
CA SER A 39 31.98 -49.91 -14.39
C SER A 39 31.48 -50.96 -13.37
N GLY A 40 30.16 -51.10 -13.22
CA GLY A 40 29.57 -52.14 -12.38
C GLY A 40 28.06 -52.26 -12.59
N HIS A 41 27.59 -53.42 -13.05
CA HIS A 41 26.17 -53.68 -13.35
C HIS A 41 25.21 -53.38 -12.18
N PRO A 42 24.07 -52.68 -12.38
CA PRO A 42 23.14 -52.42 -11.29
C PRO A 42 22.00 -53.45 -11.24
N LYS A 43 21.76 -53.96 -10.03
CA LYS A 43 20.42 -54.38 -9.57
C LYS A 43 19.88 -53.27 -8.65
N THR A 44 18.68 -52.80 -8.95
CA THR A 44 17.84 -51.81 -8.22
C THR A 44 18.41 -50.38 -8.03
N PRO A 45 18.11 -49.40 -8.92
CA PRO A 45 18.77 -48.08 -8.90
C PRO A 45 17.94 -46.85 -8.47
N ALA A 46 16.60 -46.90 -8.44
CA ALA A 46 15.83 -45.64 -8.44
C ALA A 46 15.86 -44.83 -7.12
N ALA A 47 15.83 -45.49 -5.96
CA ALA A 47 15.75 -44.80 -4.66
C ALA A 47 17.12 -44.33 -4.13
N THR A 48 18.20 -45.05 -4.46
CA THR A 48 19.57 -44.72 -4.06
C THR A 48 20.16 -43.61 -4.92
N MET A 49 19.82 -43.53 -6.21
CA MET A 49 20.27 -42.44 -7.08
C MET A 49 19.63 -41.09 -6.73
N SER A 50 18.35 -41.05 -6.36
CA SER A 50 17.69 -39.77 -6.02
C SER A 50 18.25 -39.14 -4.74
N CYS A 51 18.69 -39.96 -3.77
CA CYS A 51 19.29 -39.48 -2.52
C CYS A 51 20.65 -38.80 -2.77
N SER A 52 21.47 -39.37 -3.66
CA SER A 52 22.77 -38.80 -4.05
C SER A 52 22.64 -37.46 -4.78
N ASP A 53 21.63 -37.32 -5.63
CA ASP A 53 21.37 -36.07 -6.37
C ASP A 53 20.91 -34.94 -5.44
N GLU A 54 20.09 -35.24 -4.42
CA GLU A 54 19.65 -34.26 -3.43
C GLU A 54 20.82 -33.73 -2.59
N GLU A 55 21.72 -34.61 -2.13
CA GLU A 55 22.91 -34.24 -1.37
C GLU A 55 23.86 -33.37 -2.21
N THR A 56 24.06 -33.73 -3.47
CA THR A 56 24.88 -32.96 -4.41
C THR A 56 24.31 -31.56 -4.63
N LEU A 57 23.00 -31.45 -4.89
CA LEU A 57 22.33 -30.16 -5.05
C LEU A 57 22.39 -29.32 -3.78
N ALA A 58 22.24 -29.93 -2.60
CA ALA A 58 22.36 -29.23 -1.32
C ALA A 58 23.77 -28.63 -1.14
N ALA A 59 24.82 -29.37 -1.48
CA ALA A 59 26.20 -28.86 -1.44
C ALA A 59 26.41 -27.69 -2.41
N LEU A 60 25.90 -27.78 -3.64
CA LEU A 60 25.98 -26.70 -4.62
C LEU A 60 25.21 -25.44 -4.18
N ILE A 61 24.05 -25.61 -3.55
CA ILE A 61 23.26 -24.50 -2.99
C ILE A 61 24.07 -23.79 -1.90
N GLU A 62 24.77 -24.52 -1.02
CA GLU A 62 25.59 -23.90 0.02
C GLU A 62 26.80 -23.15 -0.56
N ILE A 63 27.48 -23.71 -1.57
CA ILE A 63 28.61 -23.04 -2.24
C ILE A 63 28.17 -21.73 -2.90
N SER A 64 27.04 -21.75 -3.61
CA SER A 64 26.50 -20.60 -4.37
C SER A 64 26.00 -19.42 -3.51
N ARG A 65 26.06 -19.51 -2.17
CA ARG A 65 25.65 -18.40 -1.27
C ARG A 65 26.61 -17.21 -1.35
N THR A 66 27.86 -17.44 -1.75
CA THR A 66 28.92 -16.42 -1.85
C THR A 66 29.12 -15.98 -3.29
N PRO A 67 29.55 -14.73 -3.56
CA PRO A 67 29.91 -14.29 -4.92
C PRO A 67 30.94 -15.21 -5.59
N GLU A 68 31.99 -15.60 -4.86
CA GLU A 68 33.06 -16.47 -5.39
C GLU A 68 32.54 -17.87 -5.74
N GLY A 69 31.61 -18.40 -4.93
CA GLY A 69 30.96 -19.67 -5.19
C GLY A 69 30.02 -19.62 -6.39
N ARG A 70 29.39 -18.47 -6.69
CA ARG A 70 28.57 -18.31 -7.90
C ARG A 70 29.43 -18.29 -9.16
N GLU A 71 30.52 -17.53 -9.14
CA GLU A 71 31.49 -17.48 -10.25
C GLU A 71 32.12 -18.86 -10.51
N GLY A 72 32.46 -19.60 -9.44
CA GLY A 72 33.01 -20.95 -9.55
C GLY A 72 32.02 -22.02 -10.02
N LEU A 73 30.72 -21.71 -10.07
CA LEU A 73 29.65 -22.62 -10.48
C LEU A 73 28.96 -22.18 -11.78
N SER A 74 29.51 -21.22 -12.52
CA SER A 74 28.90 -20.72 -13.77
C SER A 74 28.70 -21.82 -14.81
N ASP A 75 29.61 -22.82 -14.88
CA ASP A 75 29.48 -23.97 -15.77
C ASP A 75 28.28 -24.87 -15.41
N VAL A 76 27.86 -24.88 -14.13
CA VAL A 76 26.75 -25.70 -13.63
C VAL A 76 25.39 -25.14 -14.05
N LEU A 77 25.33 -23.88 -14.48
CA LEU A 77 24.10 -23.23 -14.94
C LEU A 77 23.45 -24.01 -16.10
N ALA A 78 24.25 -24.39 -17.10
CA ALA A 78 23.75 -25.06 -18.30
C ALA A 78 23.11 -26.43 -17.97
N ASP A 79 23.81 -27.24 -17.17
CA ASP A 79 23.32 -28.55 -16.75
C ASP A 79 22.08 -28.43 -15.87
N THR A 80 22.06 -27.43 -14.98
CA THR A 80 20.89 -27.17 -14.11
C THR A 80 19.65 -26.86 -14.94
N LEU A 81 19.77 -26.02 -15.98
CA LEU A 81 18.65 -25.67 -16.86
C LEU A 81 18.18 -26.87 -17.69
N LEU A 82 19.10 -27.66 -18.23
CA LEU A 82 18.78 -28.84 -19.03
C LEU A 82 17.94 -29.85 -18.23
N LEU A 83 18.21 -29.98 -16.94
CA LEU A 83 17.56 -30.95 -16.06
C LEU A 83 16.22 -30.46 -15.49
N LEU A 84 15.86 -29.18 -15.58
CA LEU A 84 14.61 -28.66 -15.01
C LEU A 84 13.35 -29.38 -15.54
N PRO A 85 13.14 -29.55 -16.87
CA PRO A 85 11.86 -30.05 -17.38
C PRO A 85 11.56 -31.50 -16.99
N ALA A 86 12.61 -32.31 -16.76
CA ALA A 86 12.50 -33.71 -16.37
C ALA A 86 12.55 -33.92 -14.85
N SER A 87 12.69 -32.84 -14.05
CA SER A 87 12.86 -32.95 -12.61
C SER A 87 11.55 -33.26 -11.88
N PRO A 88 11.51 -34.26 -10.98
CA PRO A 88 10.40 -34.40 -10.05
C PRO A 88 10.37 -33.19 -9.10
N ALA A 89 9.20 -32.90 -8.51
CA ALA A 89 8.96 -31.67 -7.74
C ALA A 89 10.04 -31.34 -6.69
N ARG A 90 10.55 -32.35 -5.98
CA ARG A 90 11.60 -32.18 -4.95
C ARG A 90 12.94 -31.73 -5.55
N LEU A 91 13.40 -32.38 -6.62
CA LEU A 91 14.64 -32.02 -7.30
C LEU A 91 14.49 -30.69 -8.05
N LEU A 92 13.31 -30.43 -8.61
CA LEU A 92 12.99 -29.16 -9.25
C LEU A 92 13.13 -28.00 -8.26
N LEU A 93 12.59 -28.13 -7.05
CA LEU A 93 12.75 -27.13 -5.98
C LEU A 93 14.22 -26.84 -5.67
N LEU A 94 15.05 -27.87 -5.52
CA LEU A 94 16.48 -27.70 -5.22
C LEU A 94 17.22 -27.03 -6.39
N ARG A 95 16.94 -27.43 -7.64
CA ARG A 95 17.51 -26.79 -8.83
C ARG A 95 17.10 -25.33 -8.97
N LEU A 96 15.84 -24.99 -8.70
CA LEU A 96 15.38 -23.59 -8.70
C LEU A 96 16.04 -22.76 -7.61
N ARG A 97 16.28 -23.32 -6.41
CA ARG A 97 17.04 -22.65 -5.34
C ARG A 97 18.50 -22.40 -5.73
N LEU A 98 19.13 -23.38 -6.39
CA LEU A 98 20.48 -23.21 -6.94
C LEU A 98 20.49 -22.11 -8.01
N LEU A 99 19.56 -22.15 -8.98
CA LEU A 99 19.43 -21.11 -10.01
C LEU A 99 19.24 -19.72 -9.40
N ARG A 100 18.32 -19.58 -8.43
CA ARG A 100 18.11 -18.32 -7.72
C ARG A 100 19.41 -17.78 -7.15
N ASN A 101 20.24 -18.63 -6.54
CA ASN A 101 21.54 -18.21 -6.04
C ASN A 101 22.47 -17.80 -7.17
N LEU A 102 22.65 -18.64 -8.21
CA LEU A 102 23.54 -18.35 -9.35
C LEU A 102 23.19 -17.02 -10.06
N LEU A 103 21.92 -16.65 -10.07
CA LEU A 103 21.40 -15.43 -10.70
C LEU A 103 21.45 -14.19 -9.79
N ALA A 104 21.91 -14.33 -8.55
CA ALA A 104 21.92 -13.24 -7.56
C ALA A 104 23.10 -12.28 -7.76
N GLY A 105 22.92 -11.30 -8.65
CA GLY A 105 23.85 -10.20 -8.88
C GLY A 105 25.14 -10.58 -9.60
N ASP A 106 25.13 -11.72 -10.31
CA ASP A 106 26.23 -12.16 -11.17
C ASP A 106 25.86 -11.92 -12.64
N GLU A 107 26.47 -10.91 -13.25
CA GLU A 107 26.12 -10.47 -14.62
C GLU A 107 26.36 -11.55 -15.67
N PHE A 108 27.41 -12.35 -15.51
CA PHE A 108 27.75 -13.41 -16.47
C PHE A 108 26.69 -14.50 -16.44
N ASN A 109 26.32 -14.98 -15.26
CA ASN A 109 25.28 -15.99 -15.09
C ASN A 109 23.91 -15.47 -15.53
N GLN A 110 23.58 -14.22 -15.24
CA GLN A 110 22.32 -13.60 -15.68
C GLN A 110 22.22 -13.54 -17.21
N HIS A 111 23.30 -13.14 -17.90
CA HIS A 111 23.32 -13.09 -19.36
C HIS A 111 23.25 -14.48 -19.98
N ALA A 112 24.09 -15.42 -19.51
CA ALA A 112 24.13 -16.79 -19.99
C ALA A 112 22.79 -17.53 -19.75
N PHE A 113 22.05 -17.17 -18.71
CA PHE A 113 20.71 -17.69 -18.44
C PHE A 113 19.70 -17.24 -19.51
N ILE A 114 19.74 -15.98 -19.94
CA ILE A 114 18.86 -15.48 -21.02
C ILE A 114 19.22 -16.12 -22.37
N GLU A 115 20.50 -16.23 -22.71
CA GLU A 115 20.97 -16.87 -23.96
C GLU A 115 20.47 -18.31 -24.13
N ARG A 116 20.15 -18.98 -23.02
CA ARG A 116 19.66 -20.37 -22.97
C ARG A 116 18.14 -20.46 -22.82
N SER A 117 17.41 -19.37 -23.06
CA SER A 117 15.96 -19.28 -22.84
C SER A 117 15.53 -19.66 -21.42
N GLY A 118 16.39 -19.37 -20.44
CA GLY A 118 16.23 -19.74 -19.04
C GLY A 118 14.86 -19.38 -18.45
N PRO A 119 14.34 -18.14 -18.65
CA PRO A 119 13.02 -17.77 -18.16
C PRO A 119 11.90 -18.70 -18.63
N SER A 120 11.85 -19.01 -19.93
CA SER A 120 10.84 -19.89 -20.51
C SER A 120 10.98 -21.34 -20.01
N VAL A 121 12.22 -21.83 -19.86
CA VAL A 121 12.48 -23.18 -19.32
C VAL A 121 12.01 -23.28 -17.87
N VAL A 122 12.28 -22.27 -17.04
CA VAL A 122 11.82 -22.21 -15.64
C VAL A 122 10.29 -22.21 -15.59
N ALA A 123 9.63 -21.31 -16.34
CA ALA A 123 8.18 -21.23 -16.36
C ALA A 123 7.54 -22.55 -16.81
N ALA A 124 7.98 -23.11 -17.93
CA ALA A 124 7.47 -24.37 -18.47
C ALA A 124 7.66 -25.56 -17.51
N SER A 125 8.79 -25.61 -16.80
CA SER A 125 9.09 -26.69 -15.84
C SER A 125 8.20 -26.64 -14.60
N VAL A 126 7.78 -25.45 -14.17
CA VAL A 126 6.83 -25.30 -13.06
C VAL A 126 5.41 -25.60 -13.53
N LEU A 127 5.03 -25.12 -14.72
CA LEU A 127 3.70 -25.33 -15.29
C LEU A 127 3.42 -26.79 -15.68
N SER A 128 4.46 -27.60 -15.92
CA SER A 128 4.31 -29.03 -16.21
C SER A 128 3.99 -29.89 -14.97
N LEU A 129 4.09 -29.33 -13.76
CA LEU A 129 3.75 -30.06 -12.53
C LEU A 129 2.24 -30.30 -12.43
N SER A 130 1.86 -31.53 -12.05
CA SER A 130 0.44 -31.88 -11.80
C SER A 130 -0.17 -31.12 -10.62
N SER A 131 0.66 -30.64 -9.69
CA SER A 131 0.27 -29.83 -8.54
C SER A 131 1.35 -28.80 -8.25
N LEU A 132 0.97 -27.52 -8.21
CA LEU A 132 1.89 -26.44 -7.92
C LEU A 132 2.13 -26.34 -6.41
N ALA A 133 3.31 -26.81 -5.97
CA ALA A 133 3.76 -26.60 -4.60
C ALA A 133 4.21 -25.13 -4.41
N PRO A 134 3.71 -24.39 -3.40
CA PRO A 134 4.07 -22.98 -3.21
C PRO A 134 5.58 -22.72 -3.13
N ASP A 135 6.34 -23.61 -2.50
CA ASP A 135 7.79 -23.51 -2.41
C ASP A 135 8.50 -23.52 -3.78
N VAL A 136 7.97 -24.28 -4.74
CA VAL A 136 8.52 -24.37 -6.10
C VAL A 136 8.24 -23.08 -6.85
N VAL A 137 7.00 -22.59 -6.79
CA VAL A 137 6.59 -21.33 -7.44
C VAL A 137 7.37 -20.15 -6.87
N ARG A 138 7.51 -20.09 -5.54
CA ARG A 138 8.34 -19.11 -4.84
C ARG A 138 9.78 -19.15 -5.34
N ALA A 139 10.41 -20.33 -5.38
CA ALA A 139 11.80 -20.45 -5.81
C ALA A 139 11.98 -20.02 -7.28
N ALA A 140 11.03 -20.35 -8.16
CA ALA A 140 11.03 -19.91 -9.55
C ALA A 140 10.91 -18.38 -9.68
N LEU A 141 9.91 -17.77 -9.02
CA LEU A 141 9.72 -16.32 -9.03
C LEU A 141 10.93 -15.58 -8.45
N GLN A 142 11.54 -16.09 -7.37
CA GLN A 142 12.76 -15.50 -6.82
C GLN A 142 13.93 -15.57 -7.82
N ALA A 143 14.08 -16.67 -8.56
CA ALA A 143 15.12 -16.78 -9.58
C ALA A 143 14.90 -15.79 -10.73
N LEU A 144 13.66 -15.71 -11.22
CA LEU A 144 13.26 -14.77 -12.28
C LEU A 144 13.34 -13.31 -11.85
N GLY A 145 13.01 -13.02 -10.59
CA GLY A 145 13.17 -11.69 -9.98
C GLY A 145 14.64 -11.27 -9.96
N ASN A 146 15.54 -12.15 -9.51
CA ASN A 146 16.98 -11.89 -9.55
C ASN A 146 17.49 -11.62 -10.97
N THR A 147 16.95 -12.31 -11.99
CA THR A 147 17.25 -12.04 -13.39
C THR A 147 16.73 -10.67 -13.84
N ALA A 148 15.46 -10.34 -13.56
CA ALA A 148 14.84 -9.08 -13.97
C ALA A 148 15.53 -7.83 -13.37
N HIS A 149 16.19 -7.97 -12.22
CA HIS A 149 16.96 -6.88 -11.61
C HIS A 149 18.20 -6.47 -12.43
N ALA A 150 18.68 -7.31 -13.34
CA ALA A 150 19.91 -7.06 -14.10
C ALA A 150 19.79 -5.97 -15.17
N GLY A 151 18.57 -5.59 -15.58
CA GLY A 151 18.32 -4.50 -16.53
C GLY A 151 17.29 -4.85 -17.59
N GLU A 152 17.05 -3.92 -18.51
CA GLU A 152 15.88 -3.99 -19.39
C GLU A 152 15.84 -5.22 -20.29
N PHE A 153 16.96 -5.60 -20.89
CA PHE A 153 17.08 -6.84 -21.68
C PHE A 153 16.59 -8.08 -20.90
N HIS A 154 16.85 -8.13 -19.59
CA HIS A 154 16.45 -9.24 -18.74
C HIS A 154 14.98 -9.12 -18.32
N ARG A 155 14.48 -7.91 -18.04
CA ARG A 155 13.06 -7.67 -17.71
C ARG A 155 12.16 -8.08 -18.85
N ASP A 156 12.55 -7.73 -20.08
CA ASP A 156 11.82 -8.08 -21.29
C ASP A 156 11.74 -9.60 -21.47
N ALA A 157 12.87 -10.30 -21.39
CA ALA A 157 12.92 -11.76 -21.50
C ALA A 157 12.14 -12.50 -20.39
N VAL A 158 12.18 -11.98 -19.16
CA VAL A 158 11.38 -12.53 -18.04
C VAL A 158 9.89 -12.30 -18.28
N TRP A 159 9.51 -11.12 -18.77
CA TRP A 159 8.11 -10.80 -19.03
C TRP A 159 7.51 -11.65 -20.15
N GLU A 160 8.20 -11.77 -21.29
CA GLU A 160 7.75 -12.61 -22.42
C GLU A 160 7.60 -14.09 -22.05
N ALA A 161 8.40 -14.57 -21.08
CA ALA A 161 8.27 -15.94 -20.59
C ALA A 161 7.11 -16.15 -19.61
N LEU A 162 6.65 -15.08 -18.96
CA LEU A 162 5.68 -15.16 -17.86
C LEU A 162 4.27 -14.72 -18.27
N PHE A 163 4.17 -13.64 -19.05
CA PHE A 163 2.90 -13.01 -19.39
C PHE A 163 2.22 -13.67 -20.61
N PRO A 164 0.89 -13.87 -20.60
CA PRO A 164 0.00 -13.80 -19.45
C PRO A 164 -0.12 -15.14 -18.70
N GLU A 165 0.19 -16.26 -19.35
CA GLU A 165 -0.24 -17.60 -18.90
C GLU A 165 0.41 -18.03 -17.58
N ALA A 166 1.73 -17.92 -17.45
CA ALA A 166 2.41 -18.33 -16.23
C ALA A 166 2.02 -17.42 -15.05
N LEU A 167 1.87 -16.12 -15.27
CA LEU A 167 1.43 -15.18 -14.22
C LEU A 167 0.00 -15.47 -13.75
N ARG A 168 -0.92 -15.83 -14.64
CA ARG A 168 -2.27 -16.24 -14.26
C ARG A 168 -2.26 -17.48 -13.37
N VAL A 169 -1.43 -18.47 -13.70
CA VAL A 169 -1.29 -19.68 -12.88
C VAL A 169 -0.61 -19.37 -11.54
N PHE A 170 0.46 -18.59 -11.53
CA PHE A 170 1.21 -18.27 -10.31
C PHE A 170 0.43 -17.36 -9.35
N SER A 171 -0.32 -16.39 -9.87
CA SER A 171 -1.20 -15.52 -9.05
C SER A 171 -2.38 -16.26 -8.41
N GLY A 172 -2.76 -17.42 -8.95
CA GLY A 172 -3.76 -18.31 -8.36
C GLY A 172 -3.27 -19.12 -7.16
N VAL A 173 -1.96 -19.14 -6.88
CA VAL A 173 -1.39 -19.86 -5.73
C VAL A 173 -1.57 -19.04 -4.45
N LYS A 174 -2.47 -19.48 -3.59
CA LYS A 174 -2.83 -18.81 -2.34
C LYS A 174 -1.80 -19.04 -1.22
N ASP A 175 -0.63 -18.44 -1.37
CA ASP A 175 0.46 -18.53 -0.38
C ASP A 175 1.18 -17.19 -0.26
N THR A 176 1.37 -16.71 0.97
CA THR A 176 2.04 -15.42 1.24
C THR A 176 3.45 -15.40 0.69
N GLY A 177 4.21 -16.46 0.88
CA GLY A 177 5.58 -16.52 0.38
C GLY A 177 5.68 -16.58 -1.15
N VAL A 178 4.59 -16.83 -1.88
CA VAL A 178 4.54 -16.72 -3.35
C VAL A 178 4.16 -15.30 -3.78
N LEU A 179 3.29 -14.64 -3.01
CA LEU A 179 2.78 -13.31 -3.31
C LEU A 179 3.89 -12.25 -3.36
N ASP A 180 4.82 -12.24 -2.40
CA ASP A 180 5.89 -11.23 -2.35
C ASP A 180 6.79 -11.29 -3.59
N PRO A 181 7.38 -12.45 -3.96
CA PRO A 181 8.21 -12.50 -5.15
C PRO A 181 7.41 -12.32 -6.44
N LEU A 182 6.11 -12.64 -6.46
CA LEU A 182 5.24 -12.32 -7.59
C LEU A 182 5.10 -10.80 -7.76
N CYS A 183 4.74 -10.08 -6.69
CA CYS A 183 4.62 -8.62 -6.70
C CYS A 183 5.95 -7.95 -7.05
N MET A 184 7.06 -8.44 -6.50
CA MET A 184 8.41 -7.96 -6.84
C MET A 184 8.72 -8.15 -8.33
N VAL A 185 8.43 -9.31 -8.93
CA VAL A 185 8.66 -9.56 -10.36
C VAL A 185 7.80 -8.63 -11.21
N LEU A 186 6.51 -8.50 -10.89
CA LEU A 186 5.60 -7.59 -11.59
C LEU A 186 6.11 -6.13 -11.52
N ASP A 187 6.42 -5.64 -10.32
CA ASP A 187 6.92 -4.28 -10.12
C ASP A 187 8.24 -4.03 -10.85
N THR A 188 9.19 -4.98 -10.74
CA THR A 188 10.52 -4.87 -11.36
C THR A 188 10.41 -4.85 -12.88
N CYS A 189 9.61 -5.73 -13.47
CA CYS A 189 9.41 -5.77 -14.93
C CYS A 189 8.67 -4.53 -15.42
N CYS A 190 7.65 -4.06 -14.70
CA CYS A 190 6.92 -2.84 -15.05
C CYS A 190 7.70 -1.55 -14.76
N GLY A 191 8.85 -1.62 -14.09
CA GLY A 191 9.72 -0.48 -13.80
C GLY A 191 10.75 -0.18 -14.89
N GLY A 192 11.18 1.09 -14.98
CA GLY A 192 12.28 1.55 -15.84
C GLY A 192 11.93 1.66 -17.34
N GLU A 193 12.95 1.58 -18.19
CA GLU A 193 12.79 1.57 -19.65
C GLU A 193 11.93 0.38 -20.09
N GLY A 194 11.04 0.55 -21.08
CA GLY A 194 10.12 -0.50 -21.52
C GLY A 194 8.99 -0.88 -20.55
N GLY A 195 9.10 -0.49 -19.27
CA GLY A 195 8.13 -0.83 -18.21
C GLY A 195 6.70 -0.39 -18.50
N ARG A 196 6.52 0.78 -19.13
CA ARG A 196 5.19 1.31 -19.50
C ARG A 196 4.43 0.41 -20.46
N ARG A 197 5.12 -0.26 -21.41
CA ARG A 197 4.51 -1.23 -22.32
C ARG A 197 3.92 -2.40 -21.52
N ARG A 198 4.73 -2.97 -20.64
CA ARG A 198 4.36 -4.14 -19.81
C ARG A 198 3.29 -3.78 -18.78
N LEU A 199 3.32 -2.57 -18.24
CA LEU A 199 2.28 -2.07 -17.36
C LEU A 199 0.95 -1.89 -18.11
N ASN A 200 0.97 -1.41 -19.36
CA ASN A 200 -0.23 -1.39 -20.22
C ASN A 200 -0.77 -2.79 -20.49
N GLU A 201 0.10 -3.78 -20.73
CA GLU A 201 -0.30 -5.19 -20.88
C GLU A 201 -0.89 -5.77 -19.58
N LEU A 202 -0.30 -5.43 -18.43
CA LEU A 202 -0.83 -5.82 -17.11
C LEU A 202 -2.20 -5.18 -16.81
N CYS A 203 -2.46 -4.02 -17.41
CA CYS A 203 -3.72 -3.30 -17.31
C CYS A 203 -4.73 -3.65 -18.42
N ASP A 204 -4.39 -4.58 -19.32
CA ASP A 204 -5.30 -5.09 -20.35
C ASP A 204 -6.46 -5.85 -19.71
N GLU A 205 -7.70 -5.59 -20.15
CA GLU A 205 -8.91 -6.12 -19.51
C GLU A 205 -9.01 -7.65 -19.61
N GLU A 206 -8.52 -8.24 -20.70
CA GLU A 206 -8.63 -9.67 -20.94
C GLU A 206 -7.41 -10.41 -20.37
N LEU A 207 -6.20 -9.93 -20.64
CA LEU A 207 -4.96 -10.65 -20.35
C LEU A 207 -4.40 -10.34 -18.97
N GLY A 208 -4.27 -9.05 -18.64
CA GLY A 208 -3.54 -8.57 -17.47
C GLY A 208 -4.38 -8.38 -16.22
N LEU A 209 -5.54 -7.74 -16.35
CA LEU A 209 -6.42 -7.38 -15.23
C LEU A 209 -6.84 -8.58 -14.38
N PRO A 210 -7.12 -9.77 -14.94
CA PRO A 210 -7.38 -10.97 -14.13
C PRO A 210 -6.22 -11.37 -13.21
N ILE A 211 -4.97 -11.10 -13.62
CA ILE A 211 -3.78 -11.35 -12.78
C ILE A 211 -3.80 -10.40 -11.57
N LEU A 212 -4.04 -9.10 -11.80
CA LEU A 212 -4.13 -8.10 -10.73
C LEU A 212 -5.28 -8.41 -9.76
N VAL A 213 -6.44 -8.81 -10.26
CA VAL A 213 -7.59 -9.22 -9.44
C VAL A 213 -7.22 -10.43 -8.56
N GLN A 214 -6.51 -11.43 -9.09
CA GLN A 214 -6.05 -12.58 -8.31
C GLN A 214 -5.01 -12.19 -7.25
N VAL A 215 -4.09 -11.29 -7.59
CA VAL A 215 -3.10 -10.74 -6.64
C VAL A 215 -3.81 -10.04 -5.48
N VAL A 216 -4.74 -9.13 -5.76
CA VAL A 216 -5.52 -8.41 -4.73
C VAL A 216 -6.37 -9.37 -3.90
N ASN A 217 -7.03 -10.33 -4.55
CA ASN A 217 -7.84 -11.34 -3.88
C ASN A 217 -7.00 -12.17 -2.89
N THR A 218 -5.87 -12.70 -3.33
CA THR A 218 -4.95 -13.48 -2.49
C THR A 218 -4.40 -12.61 -1.36
N ALA A 219 -3.94 -11.40 -1.66
CA ALA A 219 -3.41 -10.46 -0.68
C ALA A 219 -4.43 -10.11 0.42
N SER A 220 -5.69 -9.91 0.04
CA SER A 220 -6.78 -9.60 0.98
C SER A 220 -7.09 -10.76 1.93
N GLN A 221 -7.00 -12.01 1.46
CA GLN A 221 -7.28 -13.20 2.26
C GLN A 221 -6.20 -13.49 3.32
N VAL A 222 -4.96 -13.09 3.03
CA VAL A 222 -3.81 -13.38 3.89
C VAL A 222 -3.32 -12.14 4.67
N GLU A 223 -4.08 -11.03 4.62
CA GLU A 223 -3.73 -9.73 5.21
C GLU A 223 -2.29 -9.29 4.89
N HIS A 224 -1.93 -9.38 3.61
CA HIS A 224 -0.59 -9.08 3.16
C HIS A 224 -0.22 -7.60 3.30
N LYS A 225 1.01 -7.29 3.73
CA LYS A 225 1.45 -5.91 4.08
C LYS A 225 2.82 -5.53 3.51
N GLU A 226 3.31 -6.21 2.48
CA GLU A 226 4.64 -5.90 1.93
C GLU A 226 4.61 -4.71 0.96
N GLU A 227 5.74 -3.99 0.92
CA GLU A 227 5.91 -2.76 0.15
C GLU A 227 5.74 -2.95 -1.36
N TRP A 228 6.15 -4.10 -1.92
CA TRP A 228 6.06 -4.36 -3.36
C TRP A 228 4.63 -4.31 -3.90
N LEU A 229 3.67 -4.83 -3.13
CA LEU A 229 2.27 -4.76 -3.51
C LEU A 229 1.75 -3.32 -3.47
N GLU A 230 2.14 -2.55 -2.45
CA GLU A 230 1.78 -1.13 -2.32
C GLU A 230 2.23 -0.34 -3.55
N TRP A 231 3.51 -0.47 -3.94
CA TRP A 231 4.07 0.21 -5.10
C TRP A 231 3.42 -0.23 -6.42
N LEU A 232 3.19 -1.52 -6.60
CA LEU A 232 2.55 -2.05 -7.81
C LEU A 232 1.12 -1.50 -7.97
N LEU A 233 0.30 -1.58 -6.91
CA LEU A 233 -1.07 -1.08 -6.95
C LEU A 233 -1.10 0.44 -7.12
N PHE A 234 -0.13 1.15 -6.53
CA PHE A 234 -0.02 2.59 -6.70
C PHE A 234 0.25 2.98 -8.17
N LYS A 235 1.24 2.35 -8.81
CA LYS A 235 1.55 2.55 -10.23
C LYS A 235 0.35 2.26 -11.14
N VAL A 236 -0.33 1.13 -10.91
CA VAL A 236 -1.52 0.75 -11.69
C VAL A 236 -2.66 1.74 -11.50
N CYS A 237 -3.04 2.03 -10.24
CA CYS A 237 -4.23 2.81 -9.94
C CYS A 237 -4.05 4.29 -10.24
N VAL A 238 -2.88 4.86 -9.92
CA VAL A 238 -2.67 6.31 -9.94
C VAL A 238 -1.86 6.76 -11.15
N GLU A 239 -0.71 6.14 -11.43
CA GLU A 239 0.16 6.56 -12.54
C GLU A 239 -0.46 6.20 -13.90
N GLU A 240 -0.94 4.97 -14.07
CA GLU A 240 -1.60 4.54 -15.31
C GLU A 240 -3.12 4.74 -15.31
N GLN A 241 -3.68 5.33 -14.25
CA GLN A 241 -5.09 5.72 -14.16
C GLN A 241 -6.08 4.54 -14.34
N LYS A 242 -5.69 3.34 -13.90
CA LYS A 242 -6.52 2.12 -13.99
C LYS A 242 -7.24 1.78 -12.70
N PHE A 243 -7.39 2.76 -11.80
CA PHE A 243 -8.13 2.59 -10.56
C PHE A 243 -9.56 2.12 -10.79
N GLU A 244 -10.34 2.80 -11.65
CA GLU A 244 -11.74 2.44 -11.93
C GLU A 244 -11.84 1.02 -12.50
N SER A 245 -11.04 0.69 -13.52
CA SER A 245 -11.02 -0.64 -14.14
C SER A 245 -10.71 -1.76 -13.14
N LEU A 246 -9.70 -1.56 -12.28
CA LEU A 246 -9.37 -2.55 -11.25
C LEU A 246 -10.43 -2.62 -10.17
N PHE A 247 -10.94 -1.47 -9.71
CA PHE A 247 -11.97 -1.40 -8.68
C PHE A 247 -13.23 -2.14 -9.13
N ASP A 248 -13.72 -1.87 -10.33
CA ASP A 248 -14.90 -2.53 -10.90
C ASP A 248 -14.68 -4.04 -11.12
N ALA A 249 -13.47 -4.44 -11.54
CA ALA A 249 -13.15 -5.85 -11.75
C ALA A 249 -13.17 -6.68 -10.44
N LEU A 250 -12.98 -6.04 -9.27
CA LEU A 250 -13.07 -6.70 -7.97
C LEU A 250 -14.50 -7.09 -7.59
N CYS A 251 -15.53 -6.56 -8.27
CA CYS A 251 -16.93 -6.95 -8.10
C CYS A 251 -17.22 -8.38 -8.60
N SER A 252 -16.53 -8.84 -9.63
CA SER A 252 -16.95 -9.98 -10.47
C SER A 252 -16.59 -11.38 -9.94
N THR A 253 -16.04 -11.50 -8.73
CA THR A 253 -15.43 -12.75 -8.26
C THR A 253 -16.25 -13.44 -7.17
N ASN A 254 -17.29 -14.19 -7.60
CA ASN A 254 -17.90 -15.35 -6.91
C ASN A 254 -18.38 -15.20 -5.45
N ASP A 255 -18.50 -14.01 -4.89
CA ASP A 255 -19.07 -13.83 -3.57
C ASP A 255 -20.61 -13.83 -3.70
N VAL A 256 -21.23 -14.98 -3.41
CA VAL A 256 -22.69 -15.22 -3.45
C VAL A 256 -23.45 -14.39 -2.40
N ASP A 257 -22.73 -13.64 -1.57
CA ASP A 257 -23.26 -12.84 -0.48
C ASP A 257 -22.31 -11.66 -0.24
N SER A 258 -22.71 -10.42 -0.56
CA SER A 258 -22.38 -9.19 0.18
C SER A 258 -22.39 -7.93 -0.70
N GLY A 259 -23.51 -7.21 -0.73
CA GLY A 259 -23.58 -5.80 -1.09
C GLY A 259 -22.91 -5.35 -2.40
N GLU A 260 -22.81 -4.04 -2.59
CA GLU A 260 -22.06 -3.44 -3.70
C GLU A 260 -20.55 -3.46 -3.47
N TYR A 261 -20.14 -3.58 -2.21
CA TYR A 261 -18.76 -3.51 -1.78
C TYR A 261 -18.36 -4.77 -1.00
N ASN A 262 -17.15 -5.26 -1.29
CA ASN A 262 -16.57 -6.45 -0.66
C ASN A 262 -15.21 -6.14 -0.01
N ALA A 263 -14.66 -7.13 0.71
CA ALA A 263 -13.40 -6.98 1.44
C ALA A 263 -12.20 -6.62 0.53
N LYS A 264 -12.24 -7.00 -0.75
CA LYS A 264 -11.16 -6.74 -1.72
C LYS A 264 -11.08 -5.24 -2.04
N HIS A 265 -12.23 -4.56 -2.16
CA HIS A 265 -12.30 -3.11 -2.35
C HIS A 265 -11.73 -2.35 -1.15
N ALA A 266 -12.13 -2.75 0.07
CA ALA A 266 -11.61 -2.18 1.30
C ALA A 266 -10.10 -2.39 1.43
N PHE A 267 -9.60 -3.57 1.07
CA PHE A 267 -8.18 -3.89 1.05
C PHE A 267 -7.40 -3.03 0.04
N LEU A 268 -7.89 -2.89 -1.19
CA LEU A 268 -7.27 -2.04 -2.21
C LEU A 268 -7.15 -0.59 -1.72
N LEU A 269 -8.24 0.01 -1.26
CA LEU A 269 -8.24 1.39 -0.78
C LEU A 269 -7.39 1.59 0.47
N GLY A 270 -7.41 0.64 1.41
CA GLY A 270 -6.55 0.67 2.58
C GLY A 270 -5.05 0.58 2.23
N THR A 271 -4.72 -0.18 1.19
CA THR A 271 -3.35 -0.30 0.67
C THR A 271 -2.90 0.99 -0.01
N LEU A 272 -3.75 1.57 -0.88
CA LEU A 272 -3.48 2.87 -1.51
C LEU A 272 -3.37 4.01 -0.48
N SER A 273 -4.23 4.02 0.53
CA SER A 273 -4.19 5.00 1.61
C SER A 273 -2.88 4.92 2.40
N ARG A 274 -2.38 3.71 2.66
CA ARG A 274 -1.09 3.51 3.34
C ARG A 274 0.08 4.00 2.50
N CYS A 275 0.09 3.66 1.21
CA CYS A 275 1.12 4.08 0.28
C CYS A 275 1.22 5.62 0.21
N LEU A 276 0.08 6.31 0.05
CA LEU A 276 0.05 7.77 -0.02
C LEU A 276 0.52 8.44 1.29
N ASN A 277 0.20 7.83 2.43
CA ASN A 277 0.59 8.34 3.75
C ASN A 277 2.09 8.16 4.03
N ASN A 278 2.65 7.01 3.64
CA ASN A 278 4.04 6.65 3.90
C ASN A 278 5.02 7.32 2.91
N HIS A 279 4.59 7.54 1.66
CA HIS A 279 5.46 8.03 0.58
C HIS A 279 4.94 9.31 -0.11
N PRO A 280 4.54 10.36 0.62
CA PRO A 280 3.85 11.53 0.05
C PRO A 280 4.69 12.36 -0.93
N LYS A 281 6.03 12.17 -0.96
CA LYS A 281 6.96 12.92 -1.83
C LYS A 281 7.35 12.17 -3.10
N GLU A 282 7.12 10.87 -3.14
CA GLU A 282 7.53 9.99 -4.24
C GLU A 282 6.37 9.74 -5.21
N VAL A 283 5.19 10.17 -4.82
CA VAL A 283 3.91 9.86 -5.43
C VAL A 283 3.32 11.13 -6.07
N THR A 284 2.78 11.02 -7.28
CA THR A 284 2.00 12.07 -7.95
C THR A 284 0.60 11.56 -8.26
N VAL A 285 -0.42 12.23 -7.74
CA VAL A 285 -1.84 11.90 -7.91
C VAL A 285 -2.41 12.72 -9.04
N THR A 286 -3.10 12.01 -9.93
CA THR A 286 -3.80 12.60 -11.06
C THR A 286 -5.19 13.11 -10.65
N ASP A 287 -5.67 14.14 -11.35
CA ASP A 287 -7.05 14.62 -11.19
C ASP A 287 -8.05 13.48 -11.38
N SER A 288 -7.85 12.63 -12.39
CA SER A 288 -8.70 11.47 -12.65
C SER A 288 -8.84 10.58 -11.41
N PHE A 289 -7.73 10.16 -10.81
CA PHE A 289 -7.76 9.33 -9.60
C PHE A 289 -8.50 10.02 -8.45
N ALA A 290 -8.20 11.30 -8.20
CA ALA A 290 -8.85 12.08 -7.15
C ALA A 290 -10.38 12.12 -7.31
N HIS A 291 -10.87 12.33 -8.54
CA HIS A 291 -12.31 12.34 -8.82
C HIS A 291 -12.96 10.98 -8.64
N HIS A 292 -12.31 9.89 -9.06
CA HIS A 292 -12.82 8.54 -8.83
C HIS A 292 -12.93 8.26 -7.32
N VAL A 293 -11.89 8.57 -6.54
CA VAL A 293 -11.94 8.43 -5.06
C VAL A 293 -13.08 9.25 -4.47
N PHE A 294 -13.30 10.49 -4.92
CA PHE A 294 -14.41 11.31 -4.44
C PHE A 294 -15.78 10.77 -4.84
N ASN A 295 -15.92 10.20 -6.04
CA ASN A 295 -17.16 9.57 -6.49
C ASN A 295 -17.47 8.31 -5.67
N VAL A 296 -16.49 7.45 -5.44
CA VAL A 296 -16.61 6.27 -4.57
C VAL A 296 -16.96 6.70 -3.14
N HIS A 297 -16.36 7.78 -2.63
CA HIS A 297 -16.69 8.31 -1.30
C HIS A 297 -18.16 8.74 -1.18
N LYS A 298 -18.66 9.50 -2.17
CA LYS A 298 -20.06 9.95 -2.19
C LYS A 298 -21.02 8.77 -2.18
N HIS A 299 -20.73 7.77 -3.01
CA HIS A 299 -21.53 6.56 -3.12
C HIS A 299 -21.51 5.72 -1.84
N ALA A 300 -20.33 5.54 -1.23
CA ALA A 300 -20.20 4.88 0.06
C ALA A 300 -20.96 5.61 1.18
N ALA A 301 -21.00 6.95 1.16
CA ALA A 301 -21.76 7.73 2.12
C ALA A 301 -23.29 7.60 1.97
N GLU A 302 -23.78 7.20 0.80
CA GLU A 302 -25.20 6.91 0.56
C GLU A 302 -25.60 5.49 0.98
N THR A 303 -24.65 4.55 0.96
CA THR A 303 -24.88 3.14 1.29
C THR A 303 -24.66 2.80 2.77
N VAL A 304 -23.77 3.51 3.46
CA VAL A 304 -23.46 3.27 4.88
C VAL A 304 -24.63 3.64 5.79
N ASN A 305 -24.93 2.76 6.75
CA ASN A 305 -25.91 3.05 7.78
C ASN A 305 -25.31 3.91 8.91
N PHE A 306 -25.81 5.14 9.06
CA PHE A 306 -25.41 6.09 10.09
C PHE A 306 -26.31 6.09 11.34
N THR A 307 -27.15 5.07 11.55
CA THR A 307 -27.99 4.95 12.77
C THR A 307 -27.27 4.26 13.92
N HIS A 308 -26.22 3.48 13.63
CA HIS A 308 -25.45 2.75 14.63
C HIS A 308 -24.04 3.33 14.76
N ARG A 309 -23.64 3.59 16.01
CA ARG A 309 -22.31 4.13 16.29
C ARG A 309 -21.27 3.04 16.09
N GLY A 310 -20.25 3.34 15.28
CA GLY A 310 -19.09 2.49 15.14
C GLY A 310 -18.28 2.39 16.43
N THR A 311 -17.78 1.20 16.72
CA THR A 311 -17.06 0.89 17.96
C THR A 311 -15.58 0.60 17.74
N SER A 312 -15.12 0.61 16.49
CA SER A 312 -13.72 0.37 16.11
C SER A 312 -13.21 1.47 15.18
N PRO A 313 -11.89 1.72 15.16
CA PRO A 313 -11.26 2.45 14.06
C PRO A 313 -11.26 1.60 12.77
N LEU A 314 -10.75 2.16 11.68
CA LEU A 314 -10.51 1.43 10.43
C LEU A 314 -9.32 0.46 10.59
N PRO A 315 -9.37 -0.75 9.99
CA PRO A 315 -10.54 -1.37 9.38
C PRO A 315 -11.56 -1.83 10.43
N THR A 316 -12.84 -1.69 10.09
CA THR A 316 -14.00 -2.06 10.92
C THR A 316 -14.51 -3.47 10.67
N GLY A 317 -14.13 -4.08 9.53
CA GLY A 317 -14.66 -5.37 9.08
C GLY A 317 -15.98 -5.25 8.31
N CYS A 318 -16.52 -4.04 8.14
CA CYS A 318 -17.65 -3.78 7.25
C CYS A 318 -17.14 -3.07 5.98
N PRO A 319 -17.17 -3.73 4.80
CA PRO A 319 -16.61 -3.19 3.57
C PRO A 319 -17.10 -1.78 3.21
N ALA A 320 -18.41 -1.50 3.34
CA ALA A 320 -18.96 -0.19 3.02
C ALA A 320 -18.42 0.93 3.94
N ILE A 321 -18.30 0.65 5.25
CA ILE A 321 -17.73 1.60 6.22
C ILE A 321 -16.24 1.79 5.97
N ASP A 322 -15.53 0.71 5.64
CA ASP A 322 -14.10 0.76 5.37
C ASP A 322 -13.77 1.54 4.10
N ILE A 323 -14.58 1.39 3.06
CA ILE A 323 -14.46 2.18 1.82
C ILE A 323 -14.76 3.66 2.09
N LEU A 324 -15.84 3.97 2.82
CA LEU A 324 -16.14 5.35 3.24
C LEU A 324 -14.95 5.96 3.99
N GLY A 325 -14.34 5.19 4.89
CA GLY A 325 -13.21 5.61 5.70
C GLY A 325 -11.92 5.82 4.90
N TYR A 326 -11.48 4.82 4.15
CA TYR A 326 -10.24 4.89 3.37
C TYR A 326 -10.32 5.92 2.24
N THR A 327 -11.47 6.08 1.58
CA THR A 327 -11.64 7.17 0.60
C THR A 327 -11.54 8.55 1.26
N LEU A 328 -12.06 8.73 2.48
CA LEU A 328 -11.91 9.98 3.22
C LEU A 328 -10.46 10.24 3.63
N GLN A 329 -9.71 9.21 4.03
CA GLN A 329 -8.28 9.33 4.35
C GLN A 329 -7.45 9.69 3.11
N LEU A 330 -7.73 9.04 1.97
CA LEU A 330 -7.12 9.40 0.68
C LEU A 330 -7.43 10.85 0.31
N LEU A 331 -8.69 11.30 0.42
CA LEU A 331 -9.07 12.70 0.16
C LEU A 331 -8.34 13.67 1.07
N ARG A 332 -8.28 13.39 2.37
CA ARG A 332 -7.55 14.18 3.36
C ARG A 332 -6.07 14.33 2.98
N ASP A 333 -5.43 13.22 2.62
CA ASP A 333 -4.00 13.17 2.32
C ASP A 333 -3.70 13.86 0.97
N MET A 334 -4.56 13.68 -0.04
CA MET A 334 -4.49 14.45 -1.29
C MET A 334 -4.66 15.96 -1.06
N CYS A 335 -5.55 16.37 -0.15
CA CYS A 335 -5.74 17.78 0.19
C CYS A 335 -4.58 18.39 0.98
N ALA A 336 -3.75 17.56 1.63
CA ALA A 336 -2.57 18.00 2.37
C ALA A 336 -1.38 18.34 1.45
N TRP A 337 -1.45 17.98 0.17
CA TRP A 337 -0.33 18.17 -0.74
C TRP A 337 -0.05 19.63 -1.06
N GLU A 338 1.21 19.99 -0.83
CA GLU A 338 1.81 21.25 -1.27
C GLU A 338 2.40 21.04 -2.66
N LEU A 339 1.93 21.82 -3.63
CA LEU A 339 2.46 21.76 -4.99
C LEU A 339 3.89 22.30 -5.06
N PRO A 340 4.78 21.71 -5.89
CA PRO A 340 6.13 22.21 -6.09
C PRO A 340 6.18 23.62 -6.71
N SER A 341 5.10 24.06 -7.38
CA SER A 341 5.01 25.36 -8.05
C SER A 341 3.58 25.93 -7.98
N PRO A 342 3.42 27.25 -7.76
CA PRO A 342 2.11 27.92 -7.76
C PRO A 342 1.40 27.93 -9.12
N GLU A 343 2.08 27.58 -10.21
CA GLU A 343 1.54 27.63 -11.57
C GLU A 343 0.83 26.32 -12.00
N THR A 344 1.00 25.23 -11.23
CA THR A 344 0.37 23.95 -11.52
C THR A 344 -0.95 23.87 -10.75
N GLN A 345 -2.09 23.73 -11.43
CA GLN A 345 -3.35 23.41 -10.74
C GLN A 345 -3.21 22.00 -10.16
N GLY A 346 -3.33 21.87 -8.85
CA GLY A 346 -3.22 20.58 -8.17
C GLY A 346 -4.55 19.83 -8.21
N PRO A 347 -4.53 18.50 -7.93
CA PRO A 347 -5.75 17.70 -7.85
C PRO A 347 -6.76 18.26 -6.84
N VAL A 348 -6.27 18.99 -5.83
CA VAL A 348 -7.10 19.69 -4.84
C VAL A 348 -7.99 20.76 -5.48
N ASP A 349 -7.50 21.57 -6.41
CA ASP A 349 -8.30 22.64 -7.02
C ASP A 349 -9.43 22.05 -7.89
N SER A 350 -9.14 20.95 -8.56
CA SER A 350 -10.09 20.16 -9.34
C SER A 350 -11.19 19.59 -8.43
N LEU A 351 -10.82 18.94 -7.31
CA LEU A 351 -11.76 18.46 -6.29
C LEU A 351 -12.62 19.58 -5.71
N LEU A 352 -12.04 20.74 -5.40
CA LEU A 352 -12.76 21.90 -4.87
C LEU A 352 -13.83 22.38 -5.84
N GLN A 353 -13.53 22.43 -7.15
CA GLN A 353 -14.51 22.80 -8.17
C GLN A 353 -15.69 21.82 -8.27
N THR A 354 -15.46 20.55 -7.92
CA THR A 354 -16.55 19.54 -7.85
C THR A 354 -17.38 19.59 -6.57
N GLY A 355 -17.11 20.55 -5.68
CA GLY A 355 -17.91 20.76 -4.47
C GLY A 355 -17.51 19.88 -3.29
N LEU A 356 -16.25 19.41 -3.22
CA LEU A 356 -15.75 18.61 -2.11
C LEU A 356 -16.04 19.25 -0.74
N VAL A 357 -15.73 20.54 -0.58
CA VAL A 357 -15.91 21.26 0.70
C VAL A 357 -17.39 21.33 1.11
N LYS A 358 -18.26 21.68 0.17
CA LYS A 358 -19.72 21.68 0.39
C LYS A 358 -20.22 20.31 0.85
N GLN A 359 -19.71 19.24 0.24
CA GLN A 359 -20.11 17.88 0.58
C GLN A 359 -19.60 17.45 1.97
N LEU A 360 -18.34 17.76 2.30
CA LEU A 360 -17.76 17.46 3.62
C LEU A 360 -18.48 18.23 4.74
N LEU A 361 -18.83 19.50 4.52
CA LEU A 361 -19.64 20.28 5.46
C LEU A 361 -21.04 19.70 5.65
N LYS A 362 -21.67 19.24 4.56
CA LYS A 362 -22.97 18.56 4.64
C LYS A 362 -22.86 17.31 5.52
N TYR A 363 -21.88 16.44 5.29
CA TYR A 363 -21.68 15.25 6.12
C TYR A 363 -21.45 15.61 7.58
N LEU A 364 -20.59 16.59 7.86
CA LEU A 364 -20.32 17.04 9.22
C LEU A 364 -21.56 17.63 9.91
N GLY A 365 -22.39 18.38 9.18
CA GLY A 365 -23.61 19.02 9.69
C GLY A 365 -24.78 18.06 9.91
N GLU A 366 -24.78 16.90 9.25
CA GLU A 366 -25.77 15.83 9.47
C GLU A 366 -25.44 14.98 10.71
N LEU A 367 -24.19 15.03 11.21
CA LEU A 367 -23.80 14.29 12.40
C LEU A 367 -24.37 14.93 13.67
N GLU A 368 -24.57 14.11 14.71
CA GLU A 368 -24.83 14.61 16.06
C GLU A 368 -23.73 15.59 16.52
N PRO A 369 -23.95 16.42 17.55
CA PRO A 369 -22.87 17.22 18.13
C PRO A 369 -21.74 16.33 18.71
N PRO A 370 -20.50 16.82 18.79
CA PRO A 370 -19.43 16.15 19.52
C PRO A 370 -19.85 15.73 20.92
N SER A 371 -19.28 14.62 21.40
CA SER A 371 -19.63 13.96 22.67
C SER A 371 -19.61 14.91 23.86
N THR A 372 -18.61 15.79 23.97
CA THR A 372 -18.54 16.83 25.02
C THR A 372 -19.72 17.80 24.98
N ILE A 373 -20.10 18.25 23.78
CA ILE A 373 -21.25 19.15 23.60
C ILE A 373 -22.55 18.41 23.90
N ARG A 374 -22.73 17.19 23.39
CA ARG A 374 -23.89 16.34 23.67
C ARG A 374 -24.08 16.07 25.17
N LYS A 375 -23.00 15.71 25.89
CA LYS A 375 -23.01 15.49 27.35
C LYS A 375 -23.46 16.76 28.10
N SER A 376 -23.08 17.95 27.63
CA SER A 376 -23.53 19.22 28.23
C SER A 376 -25.01 19.52 27.97
N MET A 377 -25.51 19.28 26.76
CA MET A 377 -26.90 19.52 26.38
C MET A 377 -27.88 18.62 27.16
N SER A 378 -27.53 17.35 27.36
CA SER A 378 -28.36 16.38 28.10
C SER A 378 -28.59 16.72 29.58
N LYS A 379 -27.83 17.67 30.16
CA LYS A 379 -27.99 18.09 31.56
C LYS A 379 -28.85 19.35 31.74
N GLY A 380 -29.14 20.10 30.67
CA GLY A 380 -29.82 21.39 30.73
C GLY A 380 -31.35 21.32 30.62
N GLN A 381 -31.89 20.33 29.89
CA GLN A 381 -33.32 20.15 29.60
C GLN A 381 -33.60 18.65 29.42
N GLY A 382 -34.72 18.17 29.99
CA GLY A 382 -35.11 16.75 29.96
C GLY A 382 -35.17 16.14 28.55
N ASP A 383 -35.03 14.82 28.50
CA ASP A 383 -34.71 13.89 27.40
C ASP A 383 -35.20 14.12 25.95
N ASN A 384 -35.99 15.15 25.64
CA ASN A 384 -36.54 15.40 24.30
C ASN A 384 -35.94 16.65 23.65
N HIS A 385 -34.78 16.50 23.00
CA HIS A 385 -34.25 17.51 22.08
C HIS A 385 -34.49 17.04 20.63
N PRO A 386 -35.38 17.70 19.84
CA PRO A 386 -35.73 17.26 18.49
C PRO A 386 -34.56 17.27 17.49
N ALA A 387 -33.47 17.95 17.83
CA ALA A 387 -32.24 17.99 17.04
C ALA A 387 -31.37 16.72 17.15
N LEU A 388 -31.58 15.88 18.17
CA LEU A 388 -30.82 14.64 18.39
C LEU A 388 -31.53 13.39 17.84
N GLU A 389 -32.86 13.42 17.68
CA GLU A 389 -33.66 12.25 17.30
C GLU A 389 -33.37 11.73 15.88
N ASN A 390 -32.91 12.59 14.96
CA ASN A 390 -32.63 12.24 13.56
C ASN A 390 -31.16 12.47 13.15
N ALA A 391 -30.28 12.77 14.10
CA ALA A 391 -28.88 13.05 13.79
C ALA A 391 -28.12 11.76 13.45
N LYS A 392 -27.25 11.83 12.45
CA LYS A 392 -26.37 10.72 12.07
C LYS A 392 -25.29 10.50 13.15
N VAL A 393 -24.94 9.25 13.43
CA VAL A 393 -23.80 8.92 14.30
C VAL A 393 -22.59 8.51 13.48
N CYS A 394 -21.39 8.61 14.07
CA CYS A 394 -20.16 8.25 13.38
C CYS A 394 -20.11 6.73 13.11
N PRO A 395 -19.90 6.28 11.85
CA PRO A 395 -19.89 4.86 11.50
C PRO A 395 -18.60 4.14 11.93
N TYR A 396 -17.54 4.88 12.28
CA TYR A 396 -16.30 4.35 12.86
C TYR A 396 -15.64 5.38 13.78
N ILE A 397 -14.75 4.92 14.68
CA ILE A 397 -13.98 5.78 15.58
C ILE A 397 -13.01 6.64 14.76
N GLY A 398 -13.18 7.96 14.83
CA GLY A 398 -12.37 8.94 14.11
C GLY A 398 -13.01 9.55 12.86
N TYR A 399 -14.20 9.11 12.44
CA TYR A 399 -14.86 9.62 11.22
C TYR A 399 -15.03 11.14 11.21
N ARG A 400 -15.52 11.72 12.33
CA ARG A 400 -15.68 13.17 12.44
C ARG A 400 -14.33 13.87 12.36
N ARG A 401 -13.31 13.34 13.02
CA ARG A 401 -11.95 13.88 12.95
C ARG A 401 -11.41 13.87 11.53
N ASP A 402 -11.65 12.79 10.77
CA ASP A 402 -11.19 12.68 9.39
C ASP A 402 -11.91 13.68 8.46
N LEU A 403 -13.21 13.94 8.67
CA LEU A 403 -13.94 15.01 7.96
C LEU A 403 -13.33 16.38 8.24
N VAL A 404 -13.12 16.71 9.51
CA VAL A 404 -12.58 18.02 9.93
C VAL A 404 -11.15 18.19 9.44
N ALA A 405 -10.33 17.14 9.47
CA ALA A 405 -8.97 17.16 8.95
C ALA A 405 -8.93 17.44 7.45
N CYS A 406 -9.81 16.80 6.67
CA CYS A 406 -9.91 17.07 5.23
C CYS A 406 -10.32 18.52 4.96
N ILE A 407 -11.29 19.07 5.71
CA ILE A 407 -11.70 20.48 5.58
C ILE A 407 -10.55 21.42 5.95
N ALA A 408 -9.80 21.13 7.01
CA ALA A 408 -8.66 21.94 7.44
C ALA A 408 -7.58 22.02 6.35
N ASN A 409 -7.29 20.91 5.67
CA ASN A 409 -6.33 20.85 4.57
C ASN A 409 -6.82 21.63 3.34
N CYS A 410 -8.11 21.52 2.99
CA CYS A 410 -8.73 22.32 1.92
C CYS A 410 -8.62 23.83 2.19
N LEU A 411 -8.75 24.26 3.44
CA LEU A 411 -8.70 25.66 3.86
C LEU A 411 -7.30 26.30 3.75
N HIS A 412 -6.23 25.50 3.89
CA HIS A 412 -4.86 26.02 4.01
C HIS A 412 -4.46 26.89 2.82
N GLY A 413 -4.25 28.19 3.05
CA GLY A 413 -3.82 29.15 2.03
C GLY A 413 -4.87 29.51 0.96
N ARG A 414 -6.14 29.09 1.10
CA ARG A 414 -7.16 29.23 0.02
C ARG A 414 -8.35 30.13 0.42
N LYS A 415 -8.26 31.44 0.14
CA LYS A 415 -9.34 32.41 0.43
C LYS A 415 -10.70 32.05 -0.19
N LYS A 416 -10.72 31.50 -1.40
CA LYS A 416 -11.98 31.06 -2.05
C LYS A 416 -12.72 30.02 -1.21
N VAL A 417 -12.00 29.05 -0.64
CA VAL A 417 -12.57 28.01 0.23
C VAL A 417 -13.04 28.61 1.56
N GLN A 418 -12.26 29.52 2.13
CA GLN A 418 -12.65 30.25 3.35
C GLN A 418 -13.98 30.99 3.16
N ASP A 419 -14.14 31.69 2.03
CA ASP A 419 -15.36 32.44 1.70
C ASP A 419 -16.54 31.51 1.39
N GLU A 420 -16.29 30.37 0.75
CA GLU A 420 -17.32 29.35 0.50
C GLU A 420 -17.88 28.78 1.82
N ILE A 421 -17.00 28.40 2.75
CA ILE A 421 -17.40 27.89 4.06
C ILE A 421 -18.25 28.91 4.83
N ARG A 422 -17.87 30.19 4.78
CA ARG A 422 -18.68 31.27 5.37
C ARG A 422 -20.06 31.36 4.74
N LYS A 423 -20.15 31.36 3.40
CA LYS A 423 -21.44 31.42 2.68
C LYS A 423 -22.34 30.21 2.93
N LEU A 424 -21.75 29.06 3.26
CA LEU A 424 -22.46 27.85 3.66
C LEU A 424 -22.80 27.82 5.16
N SER A 425 -22.60 28.93 5.89
CA SER A 425 -22.78 29.01 7.35
C SER A 425 -21.96 27.97 8.12
N GLY A 426 -20.83 27.54 7.56
CA GLY A 426 -19.98 26.50 8.12
C GLY A 426 -19.07 26.96 9.25
N ILE A 427 -18.95 28.28 9.51
CA ILE A 427 -18.09 28.82 10.57
C ILE A 427 -18.47 28.25 11.94
N LEU A 428 -19.76 28.34 12.30
CA LEU A 428 -20.27 27.82 13.56
C LEU A 428 -20.11 26.31 13.67
N LEU A 429 -20.34 25.59 12.57
CA LEU A 429 -20.17 24.14 12.51
C LEU A 429 -18.72 23.74 12.80
N LEU A 430 -17.73 24.47 12.27
CA LEU A 430 -16.32 24.19 12.53
C LEU A 430 -15.90 24.56 13.96
N LEU A 431 -16.43 25.66 14.52
CA LEU A 431 -16.16 26.05 15.91
C LEU A 431 -16.63 24.99 16.91
N GLN A 432 -17.73 24.28 16.62
CA GLN A 432 -18.21 23.17 17.46
C GLN A 432 -17.20 22.00 17.54
N GLN A 433 -16.28 21.87 16.58
CA GLN A 433 -15.31 20.78 16.54
C GLN A 433 -14.05 21.06 17.38
N CYS A 434 -13.93 22.24 17.99
CA CYS A 434 -12.78 22.63 18.82
C CYS A 434 -12.84 22.06 20.26
N VAL A 435 -13.36 20.85 20.42
CA VAL A 435 -13.56 20.18 21.72
C VAL A 435 -12.91 18.81 21.73
N ILE A 436 -12.57 18.32 22.93
CA ILE A 436 -12.12 16.95 23.11
C ILE A 436 -13.30 16.01 22.82
N ASP A 437 -13.05 14.90 22.13
CA ASP A 437 -14.05 13.89 21.81
C ASP A 437 -13.42 12.50 21.92
N GLU A 438 -14.05 11.64 22.73
CA GLU A 438 -13.53 10.30 23.05
C GLU A 438 -13.55 9.38 21.82
N ASP A 439 -14.57 9.50 20.97
CA ASP A 439 -14.73 8.70 19.76
C ASP A 439 -13.89 9.24 18.59
N ASN A 440 -13.29 10.42 18.75
CA ASN A 440 -12.55 11.11 17.69
C ASN A 440 -11.24 11.72 18.23
N PRO A 441 -10.21 10.87 18.45
CA PRO A 441 -8.90 11.34 18.88
C PRO A 441 -8.32 12.39 17.92
N TYR A 442 -7.78 13.48 18.50
CA TYR A 442 -7.26 14.67 17.82
C TYR A 442 -8.30 15.58 17.15
N LEU A 443 -9.60 15.40 17.42
CA LEU A 443 -10.64 16.28 16.87
C LEU A 443 -10.39 17.75 17.20
N ARG A 444 -10.05 18.06 18.46
CA ARG A 444 -9.79 19.42 18.92
C ARG A 444 -8.68 20.08 18.12
N GLU A 445 -7.56 19.38 17.93
CA GLU A 445 -6.38 19.88 17.24
C GLU A 445 -6.71 20.18 15.77
N TRP A 446 -7.41 19.26 15.09
CA TRP A 446 -7.87 19.47 13.72
C TRP A 446 -8.93 20.58 13.62
N GLY A 447 -9.82 20.70 14.60
CA GLY A 447 -10.79 21.80 14.69
C GLY A 447 -10.11 23.16 14.83
N LEU A 448 -9.13 23.27 15.73
CA LEU A 448 -8.34 24.48 15.90
C LEU A 448 -7.53 24.84 14.65
N LEU A 449 -6.95 23.85 13.98
CA LEU A 449 -6.26 24.05 12.70
C LEU A 449 -7.22 24.52 11.61
N ALA A 450 -8.40 23.93 11.50
CA ALA A 450 -9.44 24.36 10.56
C ALA A 450 -9.83 25.83 10.82
N VAL A 451 -10.10 26.20 12.08
CA VAL A 451 -10.45 27.58 12.45
C VAL A 451 -9.29 28.55 12.18
N LYS A 452 -8.05 28.16 12.48
CA LYS A 452 -6.87 28.97 12.12
C LYS A 452 -6.83 29.23 10.61
N ASN A 453 -6.89 28.17 9.81
CA ASN A 453 -6.82 28.27 8.35
C ASN A 453 -8.04 29.03 7.77
N LEU A 454 -9.20 28.95 8.41
CA LEU A 454 -10.44 29.67 8.03
C LEU A 454 -10.31 31.20 8.17
N LEU A 455 -9.54 31.65 9.16
CA LEU A 455 -9.43 33.06 9.54
C LEU A 455 -8.15 33.73 9.04
N GLU A 456 -7.14 32.94 8.68
CA GLU A 456 -5.85 33.45 8.23
C GLU A 456 -6.02 34.31 6.96
N GLY A 457 -5.72 35.60 7.09
CA GLY A 457 -5.83 36.58 5.99
C GLY A 457 -7.27 36.91 5.55
N ASN A 458 -8.30 36.57 6.32
CA ASN A 458 -9.71 36.77 5.95
C ASN A 458 -10.47 37.62 6.97
N GLU A 459 -10.50 38.94 6.74
CA GLU A 459 -11.18 39.90 7.61
C GLU A 459 -12.69 39.67 7.68
N GLU A 460 -13.32 39.23 6.58
CA GLU A 460 -14.76 38.97 6.54
C GLU A 460 -15.15 37.81 7.47
N ASN A 461 -14.37 36.73 7.47
CA ASN A 461 -14.57 35.60 8.39
C ASN A 461 -14.25 35.99 9.84
N GLN A 462 -13.21 36.78 10.07
CA GLN A 462 -12.86 37.29 11.40
C GLN A 462 -13.97 38.16 11.99
N LYS A 463 -14.58 39.01 11.15
CA LYS A 463 -15.70 39.86 11.55
C LYS A 463 -16.89 39.02 12.02
N GLU A 464 -17.29 38.00 11.26
CA GLU A 464 -18.42 37.14 11.62
C GLU A 464 -18.19 36.43 12.97
N ILE A 465 -16.96 36.00 13.27
CA ILE A 465 -16.62 35.44 14.58
C ILE A 465 -16.60 36.51 15.68
N SER A 466 -16.15 37.73 15.39
CA SER A 466 -16.10 38.83 16.37
C SER A 466 -17.49 39.28 16.84
N GLU A 467 -18.51 39.02 16.03
CA GLU A 467 -19.92 39.30 16.34
C GLU A 467 -20.57 38.21 17.22
N LEU A 468 -19.87 37.10 17.50
CA LEU A 468 -20.37 36.06 18.38
C LEU A 468 -20.28 36.49 19.86
N GLU A 469 -21.41 36.39 20.56
CA GLU A 469 -21.49 36.71 21.98
C GLU A 469 -21.30 35.46 22.85
N MET A 470 -20.42 35.57 23.85
CA MET A 470 -20.25 34.54 24.86
C MET A 470 -21.43 34.57 25.82
N GLN A 471 -22.23 33.49 25.86
CA GLN A 471 -23.39 33.42 26.76
C GLN A 471 -23.00 32.91 28.14
N GLU A 472 -22.73 31.61 28.30
CA GLU A 472 -22.34 31.03 29.59
C GLU A 472 -21.29 29.93 29.43
N PRO A 473 -20.32 29.82 30.36
CA PRO A 473 -19.37 28.71 30.37
C PRO A 473 -20.07 27.41 30.73
N VAL A 474 -19.91 26.40 29.89
CA VAL A 474 -20.39 25.04 30.17
C VAL A 474 -19.56 24.45 31.30
N ILE A 475 -20.19 24.19 32.45
CA ILE A 475 -19.55 23.49 33.58
C ILE A 475 -19.44 22.01 33.21
N THR A 476 -18.24 21.53 32.91
CA THR A 476 -18.02 20.10 32.67
C THR A 476 -17.96 19.34 34.01
N PRO A 477 -18.45 18.09 34.07
CA PRO A 477 -18.51 17.32 35.32
C PRO A 477 -17.15 17.10 35.97
N GLU A 478 -16.06 17.08 35.20
CA GLU A 478 -14.70 16.95 35.70
C GLU A 478 -14.30 18.16 36.55
N ILE A 479 -14.69 19.37 36.12
CA ILE A 479 -14.41 20.63 36.83
C ILE A 479 -15.29 20.75 38.08
N ALA A 480 -16.56 20.35 37.99
CA ALA A 480 -17.47 20.34 39.14
C ALA A 480 -17.04 19.32 40.22
N ASN A 481 -16.58 18.12 39.82
CA ASN A 481 -16.18 17.06 40.74
C ASN A 481 -14.94 17.41 41.58
N ILE A 482 -14.10 18.33 41.12
CA ILE A 482 -12.96 18.86 41.87
C ILE A 482 -13.29 20.16 42.63
N GLY A 483 -14.58 20.52 42.72
CA GLY A 483 -15.04 21.69 43.45
C GLY A 483 -14.73 23.02 42.76
N LEU A 484 -14.52 23.03 41.43
CA LEU A 484 -14.24 24.24 40.68
C LEU A 484 -15.44 24.62 39.80
N LYS A 485 -15.55 25.91 39.49
CA LYS A 485 -16.50 26.47 38.52
C LYS A 485 -15.75 27.42 37.60
N VAL A 486 -16.18 27.50 36.33
CA VAL A 486 -15.67 28.51 35.40
C VAL A 486 -16.65 29.68 35.40
N GLU A 487 -16.16 30.88 35.64
CA GLU A 487 -16.94 32.13 35.59
C GLU A 487 -16.34 33.08 34.56
N ILE A 488 -17.18 33.98 34.04
CA ILE A 488 -16.73 35.06 33.17
C ILE A 488 -16.35 36.23 34.06
N ASP A 489 -15.08 36.61 34.00
CA ASP A 489 -14.60 37.81 34.66
C ASP A 489 -15.27 39.04 34.04
N LYS A 490 -15.98 39.82 34.87
CA LYS A 490 -16.81 40.95 34.41
C LYS A 490 -16.01 42.10 33.81
N GLU A 491 -14.73 42.23 34.15
CA GLU A 491 -13.87 43.31 33.66
C GLU A 491 -13.11 42.88 32.40
N THR A 492 -12.58 41.66 32.38
CA THR A 492 -11.74 41.18 31.28
C THR A 492 -12.51 40.38 30.23
N ARG A 493 -13.75 39.99 30.51
CA ARG A 493 -14.56 39.02 29.74
C ARG A 493 -13.83 37.70 29.47
N ARG A 494 -12.79 37.38 30.25
CA ARG A 494 -12.03 36.12 30.15
C ARG A 494 -12.59 35.09 31.12
N LEU A 495 -12.38 33.82 30.79
CA LEU A 495 -12.75 32.71 31.65
C LEU A 495 -11.81 32.66 32.87
N LYS A 496 -12.40 32.53 34.06
CA LYS A 496 -11.71 32.40 35.34
C LYS A 496 -12.20 31.15 36.05
N LEU A 497 -11.29 30.32 36.53
CA LEU A 497 -11.63 29.22 37.43
C LEU A 497 -11.76 29.76 38.86
N VAL A 498 -12.90 29.51 39.49
CA VAL A 498 -13.22 29.88 40.87
C VAL A 498 -13.55 28.61 41.66
N ASN A 499 -13.25 28.63 42.96
CA ASN A 499 -13.60 27.53 43.85
C ASN A 499 -15.07 27.62 44.25
N THR A 500 -15.78 26.50 44.19
CA THR A 500 -17.19 26.42 44.59
C THR A 500 -17.41 26.61 46.09
N SER A 501 -16.34 26.54 46.91
CA SER A 501 -16.39 26.86 48.34
C SER A 501 -16.24 28.36 48.67
N ASP A 502 -15.96 29.21 47.68
CA ASP A 502 -15.78 30.66 47.87
C ASP A 502 -17.06 31.48 47.54
N THR A 503 -18.18 30.79 47.33
CA THR A 503 -19.55 31.33 47.16
C THR A 503 -20.49 30.69 48.15
#